data_AF-A0A2V6DFJ9-F1
#
_entry.id   AF-A0A2V6DFJ9-F1
#
_cell.length_a   1.000
_cell.length_b   1.000
_cell.length_c   1.000
_cell.angle_alpha   90.00
_cell.angle_beta   90.00
_cell.angle_gamma   90.00
#
_symmetry.space_group_name_H-M   'P 1'
#
loop_
_entity.id
_entity.type
_entity.pdbx_description
1 polymer ?
#
loop_
_entity_poly.entity_id
_entity_poly.type
_entity_poly.pdbx_seq_one_letter_code
_entity_poly.pdbx_strand_id
1 'polypeptide(L)'
;MSRTKAIFAGLVAGLLGGIVMTTVMLLLAALGVATPLVIIGDRLSVFIPPGPFLSLMGKVGGYNHLKQIGVGSTIVGQLVVSAIGGVIFGLFAR
;
A
#
# COMPACT_ATOMS: atom_id res chain seq x y z
N MET A 1 30.12 5.73 3.63
CA MET A 1 29.41 4.97 4.70
C MET A 1 29.65 3.45 4.55
N SER A 2 29.49 2.59 5.58
CA SER A 2 29.59 1.13 5.38
C SER A 2 28.33 0.59 4.68
N ARG A 3 28.44 -0.51 3.93
CA ARG A 3 27.31 -1.09 3.18
C ARG A 3 26.10 -1.40 4.08
N THR A 4 26.36 -2.00 5.25
CA THR A 4 25.30 -2.32 6.23
C THR A 4 24.60 -1.07 6.75
N LYS A 5 25.37 -0.01 7.06
CA LYS A 5 24.80 1.27 7.49
C LYS A 5 23.92 1.88 6.39
N ALA A 6 24.41 1.86 5.13
CA ALA A 6 23.68 2.37 3.97
C ALA A 6 22.34 1.65 3.74
N ILE A 7 22.33 0.31 3.82
CA ILE A 7 21.11 -0.50 3.72
C ILE A 7 20.12 -0.13 4.82
N PHE A 8 20.59 -0.05 6.07
CA PHE A 8 19.72 0.24 7.21
C PHE A 8 19.13 1.66 7.14
N ALA A 9 19.96 2.67 6.84
CA ALA A 9 19.49 4.04 6.68
C ALA A 9 18.50 4.17 5.51
N GLY A 10 18.79 3.51 4.39
CA GLY A 10 17.90 3.44 3.25
C GLY A 10 16.56 2.78 3.58
N LEU A 11 16.57 1.64 4.27
CA LEU A 11 15.35 0.96 4.73
C LEU A 11 14.48 1.86 5.60
N VAL A 12 15.09 2.51 6.61
CA VAL A 12 14.37 3.42 7.51
C VAL A 12 13.80 4.61 6.76
N ALA A 13 14.57 5.23 5.87
CA ALA A 13 14.11 6.35 5.05
C ALA A 13 12.94 5.93 4.12
N GLY A 14 13.05 4.77 3.48
CA GLY A 14 12.01 4.22 2.62
C GLY A 14 10.72 3.89 3.38
N LEU A 15 10.82 3.28 4.56
CA LEU A 15 9.67 3.00 5.42
C LEU A 15 9.00 4.30 5.90
N LEU A 16 9.79 5.27 6.37
CA LEU A 16 9.24 6.57 6.79
C LEU A 16 8.53 7.29 5.64
N GLY A 17 9.14 7.30 4.44
CA GLY A 17 8.51 7.86 3.24
C GLY A 17 7.20 7.16 2.89
N GLY A 18 7.17 5.82 2.93
CA GLY A 18 5.97 5.02 2.69
C GLY A 18 4.87 5.24 3.72
N ILE A 19 5.23 5.41 5.00
CA ILE A 19 4.29 5.74 6.09
C ILE A 19 3.69 7.12 5.85
N VAL A 20 4.52 8.15 5.65
CA VAL A 20 4.06 9.52 5.40
C VAL A 20 3.12 9.57 4.20
N MET A 21 3.50 8.92 3.10
CA MET A 21 2.66 8.86 1.90
C MET A 21 1.31 8.17 2.18
N THR A 22 1.32 7.05 2.91
CA THR A 22 0.09 6.35 3.32
C THR A 22 -0.80 7.27 4.16
N THR A 23 -0.23 7.94 5.16
CA THR A 23 -0.96 8.85 6.05
C THR A 23 -1.60 9.99 5.28
N VAL A 24 -0.86 10.63 4.36
CA VAL A 24 -1.40 11.71 3.51
C VAL A 24 -2.56 11.20 2.67
N MET A 25 -2.43 10.02 2.06
CA MET A 25 -3.51 9.45 1.25
C MET A 25 -4.76 9.11 2.08
N LEU A 26 -4.59 8.64 3.32
CA LEU A 26 -5.70 8.39 4.24
C LEU A 26 -6.39 9.68 4.67
N LEU A 27 -5.63 10.73 4.98
CA LEU A 27 -6.17 12.05 5.34
C LEU A 27 -6.96 12.65 4.17
N LEU A 28 -6.41 12.59 2.95
CA LEU A 28 -7.11 13.02 1.74
C LEU A 28 -8.39 12.20 1.51
N ALA A 29 -8.34 10.89 1.72
CA ALA A 29 -9.53 10.04 1.62
C ALA A 29 -10.60 10.39 2.67
N ALA A 30 -10.21 10.75 3.89
CA ALA A 30 -11.13 11.22 4.92
C ALA A 30 -11.82 12.54 4.54
N LEU A 31 -11.19 13.35 3.67
CA LEU A 31 -11.76 14.56 3.09
C LEU A 31 -12.56 14.29 1.79
N GLY A 32 -12.78 13.03 1.43
CA GLY A 32 -13.53 12.63 0.24
C GLY A 32 -12.72 12.60 -1.06
N VAL A 33 -11.39 12.76 -1.01
CA VAL A 33 -10.54 12.67 -2.20
C VAL A 33 -10.26 11.20 -2.53
N ALA A 34 -10.56 10.81 -3.77
CA ALA A 34 -10.34 9.44 -4.26
C ALA A 34 -8.84 9.17 -4.50
N THR A 35 -8.11 8.79 -3.45
CA THR A 35 -6.67 8.48 -3.53
C THR A 35 -6.42 7.08 -4.12
N PRO A 36 -5.26 6.84 -4.76
CA PRO A 36 -4.86 5.51 -5.26
C PRO A 36 -5.05 4.40 -4.23
N LEU A 37 -4.75 4.70 -2.96
CA LEU A 37 -4.92 3.80 -1.81
C LEU A 37 -6.34 3.23 -1.69
N VAL A 38 -7.36 4.04 -1.92
CA VAL A 38 -8.77 3.64 -1.74
C VAL A 38 -9.34 3.06 -3.02
N ILE A 39 -8.90 3.50 -4.20
CA ILE A 39 -9.51 3.10 -5.48
C ILE A 39 -8.94 1.83 -6.10
N ILE A 40 -7.70 1.41 -5.76
CA ILE A 40 -7.05 0.25 -6.39
C ILE A 40 -7.91 -1.01 -6.28
N GLY A 41 -8.48 -1.28 -5.11
CA GLY A 41 -9.35 -2.46 -4.91
C GLY A 41 -10.58 -2.46 -5.83
N ASP A 42 -11.16 -1.30 -6.11
CA ASP A 42 -12.32 -1.18 -7.01
C ASP A 42 -11.91 -1.34 -8.47
N ARG A 43 -10.71 -0.88 -8.83
CA ARG A 43 -10.19 -1.04 -10.20
C ARG A 43 -9.79 -2.50 -10.46
N LEU A 44 -9.33 -3.22 -9.46
CA LEU A 44 -8.98 -4.63 -9.57
C LEU A 44 -10.21 -5.55 -9.57
N SER A 45 -11.29 -5.19 -8.86
CA SER A 45 -12.50 -6.02 -8.81
C SER A 45 -13.20 -6.17 -10.15
N VAL A 46 -13.00 -5.23 -11.09
CA VAL A 46 -13.50 -5.32 -12.48
C VAL A 46 -12.96 -6.56 -13.20
N PHE A 47 -11.79 -7.07 -12.81
CA PHE A 47 -11.21 -8.29 -13.38
C PHE A 47 -11.72 -9.58 -12.72
N ILE A 48 -12.55 -9.48 -11.68
CA ILE A 48 -13.15 -10.62 -10.99
C ILE A 48 -14.57 -10.81 -11.54
N PRO A 49 -14.90 -11.98 -12.13
CA PRO A 49 -16.26 -12.23 -12.59
C PRO A 49 -17.29 -12.13 -11.45
N PRO A 50 -18.58 -11.84 -11.75
CA PRO A 50 -19.59 -11.58 -10.73
C PRO A 50 -19.79 -12.72 -9.72
N GLY A 51 -19.80 -13.98 -10.16
CA GLY A 51 -19.99 -15.14 -9.26
C GLY A 51 -18.89 -15.26 -8.20
N PRO A 52 -17.61 -15.33 -8.58
CA PRO A 52 -16.48 -15.28 -7.65
C PRO A 52 -16.46 -14.04 -6.76
N PHE A 53 -16.79 -12.86 -7.31
CA PHE A 53 -16.84 -11.62 -6.54
C PHE A 53 -17.90 -11.66 -5.43
N LEU A 54 -19.12 -12.10 -5.74
CA LEU A 54 -20.20 -12.25 -4.77
C LEU A 54 -19.88 -13.33 -3.73
N SER A 55 -19.27 -14.45 -4.15
CA SER A 55 -18.81 -15.49 -3.21
C SER A 55 -17.74 -14.96 -2.26
N LEU A 56 -16.78 -14.19 -2.77
CA LEU A 56 -15.73 -13.58 -1.96
C LEU A 56 -16.34 -12.58 -0.97
N MET A 57 -17.26 -11.73 -1.42
CA MET A 57 -18.00 -10.80 -0.57
C MET A 57 -18.75 -11.53 0.55
N GLY A 58 -19.41 -12.65 0.24
CA GLY A 58 -20.08 -13.49 1.22
C GLY A 58 -19.12 -14.12 2.24
N LYS A 59 -17.92 -14.50 1.83
CA LYS A 59 -16.89 -15.10 2.71
C LYS A 59 -16.23 -14.09 3.64
N VAL A 60 -15.98 -12.86 3.18
CA VAL A 60 -15.28 -11.84 3.96
C VAL A 60 -16.21 -11.00 4.83
N GLY A 61 -17.51 -11.27 4.84
CA GLY A 61 -18.47 -10.55 5.68
C GLY A 61 -18.96 -9.23 5.09
N GLY A 62 -19.06 -9.15 3.75
CA GLY A 62 -19.66 -8.02 3.03
C GLY A 62 -18.65 -7.13 2.30
N TYR A 63 -19.18 -6.18 1.52
CA TYR A 63 -18.38 -5.31 0.66
C TYR A 63 -17.41 -4.40 1.45
N ASN A 64 -17.82 -3.92 2.63
CA ASN A 64 -16.96 -3.05 3.44
C ASN A 64 -15.70 -3.77 3.93
N HIS A 65 -15.80 -5.04 4.33
CA HIS A 65 -14.66 -5.85 4.70
C HIS A 65 -13.77 -6.15 3.49
N LEU A 66 -14.37 -6.46 2.32
CA LEU A 66 -13.62 -6.63 1.07
C LEU A 66 -12.84 -5.36 0.71
N LYS A 67 -13.45 -4.19 0.89
CA LYS A 67 -12.84 -2.88 0.67
C LYS A 67 -11.67 -2.64 1.62
N GLN A 68 -11.85 -2.93 2.91
CA GLN A 68 -10.77 -2.83 3.90
C GLN A 68 -9.60 -3.74 3.58
N ILE A 69 -9.85 -4.95 3.07
CA ILE A 69 -8.78 -5.86 2.60
C ILE A 69 -8.04 -5.24 1.42
N GLY A 70 -8.75 -4.64 0.45
CA GLY A 70 -8.13 -3.95 -0.68
C GLY A 70 -7.29 -2.73 -0.29
N VAL A 71 -7.77 -1.92 0.67
CA VAL A 71 -7.01 -0.80 1.23
C VAL A 71 -5.79 -1.32 1.99
N GLY A 72 -5.99 -2.29 2.88
CA GLY A 72 -4.92 -2.87 3.71
C GLY A 72 -3.82 -3.52 2.88
N SER A 73 -4.17 -4.28 1.83
CA SER A 73 -3.19 -4.88 0.92
C SER A 73 -2.40 -3.83 0.15
N THR A 74 -3.03 -2.72 -0.22
CA THR A 74 -2.36 -1.58 -0.86
C THR A 74 -1.37 -0.90 0.09
N ILE A 75 -1.73 -0.72 1.37
CA ILE A 75 -0.81 -0.19 2.40
C ILE A 75 0.43 -1.10 2.52
N VAL A 76 0.22 -2.41 2.68
CA VAL A 76 1.31 -3.37 2.82
C VAL A 76 2.21 -3.35 1.59
N GLY A 77 1.62 -3.40 0.38
CA GLY A 77 2.37 -3.34 -0.87
C GLY A 77 3.20 -2.06 -0.99
N GLN A 78 2.61 -0.91 -0.66
CA GLN A 78 3.33 0.36 -0.69
C GLN A 78 4.51 0.38 0.28
N LEU A 79 4.34 -0.09 1.52
CA LEU A 79 5.43 -0.12 2.51
C LEU A 79 6.57 -1.06 2.10
N VAL A 80 6.25 -2.20 1.48
CA VAL A 80 7.26 -3.12 0.94
C VAL A 80 8.03 -2.45 -0.20
N VAL A 81 7.32 -1.84 -1.15
CA VAL A 81 7.96 -1.15 -2.29
C VAL A 81 8.79 0.04 -1.82
N SER A 82 8.30 0.82 -0.85
CA SER A 82 9.04 1.97 -0.32
C SER A 82 10.28 1.53 0.45
N ALA A 83 10.21 0.44 1.23
CA ALA A 83 11.35 -0.18 1.89
C ALA A 83 12.43 -0.62 0.89
N ILE A 84 12.04 -1.33 -0.17
CA ILE A 84 12.95 -1.77 -1.23
C ILE A 84 13.59 -0.56 -1.93
N GLY A 85 12.78 0.41 -2.34
CA GLY A 85 13.25 1.64 -2.98
C GLY A 85 14.22 2.41 -2.09
N GLY A 86 13.94 2.49 -0.78
CA GLY A 86 14.81 3.11 0.21
C GLY A 86 16.16 2.39 0.34
N VAL A 87 16.17 1.06 0.41
CA VAL A 87 17.42 0.27 0.44
C VAL A 87 18.23 0.50 -0.83
N ILE A 88 17.59 0.47 -2.01
CA ILE A 88 18.25 0.73 -3.29
C ILE A 88 18.86 2.15 -3.29
N PHE A 89 18.08 3.15 -2.91
CA PHE A 89 18.54 4.54 -2.82
C PHE A 89 19.71 4.70 -1.85
N GLY A 90 19.62 4.11 -0.65
CA GLY A 90 20.69 4.16 0.34
C GLY A 90 21.99 3.52 -0.15
N LEU A 91 21.90 2.46 -0.96
CA LEU A 91 23.07 1.83 -1.60
C LEU A 91 23.69 2.72 -2.68
N PHE A 92 22.89 3.45 -3.47
CA PHE A 92 23.38 4.39 -4.49
C PHE A 92 23.94 5.69 -3.92
N ALA A 93 23.41 6.17 -2.79
CA ALA A 93 23.81 7.42 -2.14
C ALA A 93 24.99 7.28 -1.16
N ARG A 94 25.58 6.08 -1.05
CA ARG A 94 26.55 5.66 -0.03
C ARG A 94 27.96 6.26 -0.17
#